data_AF-A0AAV7AUC5-F1
#
_entry.id   AF-A0AAV7AUC5-F1
#
_cell.length_a   1.000
_cell.length_b   1.000
_cell.length_c   1.000
_cell.angle_alpha   90.00
_cell.angle_beta   90.00
_cell.angle_gamma   90.00
#
_symmetry.space_group_name_H-M   'P 1'
#
loop_
_entity.id
_entity.type
_entity.pdbx_description
1 polymer ?
#
loop_
_entity_poly.entity_id
_entity_poly.type
_entity_poly.pdbx_seq_one_letter_code
_entity_poly.pdbx_strand_id
1 'polypeptide(L)'
;MGFRVDGILTATILPLLLTMILFLGPLVQLSLDCPWGFLDGLKVAFDPRFWTLCFTDMRWLRNQVIAPLTEELVFRACMLPMLVPCTSPGTAIFTCPLFFGIAHFHHVIEQLRFRQATVLSIFLSAAFQFSYTAVFGAYTAFLFIRTGHFLGPVLCHSFCNYIGFPAIFTALDHPQRSMIVLFYVLGVVLFFLLLYPMTDPSLYGDIPICYLLNKGSTDHHSLCL
;
A
#
# COMPACT_ATOMS: atom_id res chain seq x y z
N MET A 1 -5.97 6.92 -16.14
CA MET A 1 -6.48 5.61 -15.67
C MET A 1 -5.38 4.62 -15.28
N GLY A 2 -4.18 4.63 -15.89
CA GLY A 2 -3.05 3.79 -15.43
C GLY A 2 -3.13 2.30 -15.81
N PHE A 3 -4.08 1.91 -16.68
CA PHE A 3 -4.11 0.59 -17.30
C PHE A 3 -3.13 0.58 -18.48
N ARG A 4 -1.93 0.05 -18.26
CA ARG A 4 -0.90 -0.13 -19.27
C ARG A 4 -0.36 -1.55 -19.19
N VAL A 5 -0.15 -2.17 -20.34
CA VAL A 5 0.42 -3.51 -20.47
C VAL A 5 1.95 -3.46 -20.61
N ASP A 6 2.48 -2.39 -21.21
CA ASP A 6 3.92 -2.20 -21.35
C ASP A 6 4.58 -1.94 -19.98
N GLY A 7 5.59 -2.72 -19.63
CA GLY A 7 6.28 -2.59 -18.34
C GLY A 7 5.47 -3.07 -17.13
N ILE A 8 4.34 -3.75 -17.34
CA ILE A 8 3.46 -4.24 -16.24
C ILE A 8 4.19 -5.19 -15.29
N LEU A 9 5.10 -6.01 -15.81
CA LEU A 9 5.90 -6.93 -14.99
C LEU A 9 6.79 -6.15 -14.02
N THR A 10 7.52 -5.15 -14.52
CA THR A 10 8.35 -4.28 -13.68
C THR A 10 7.49 -3.49 -12.69
N ALA A 11 6.36 -2.97 -13.16
CA ALA A 11 5.37 -2.20 -12.40
C ALA A 11 4.71 -2.95 -11.26
N THR A 12 4.68 -4.28 -11.34
CA THR A 12 4.14 -5.14 -10.29
C THR A 12 5.23 -5.63 -9.37
N ILE A 13 6.36 -6.10 -9.92
CA ILE A 13 7.44 -6.71 -9.13
C ILE A 13 8.20 -5.66 -8.31
N LEU A 14 8.68 -4.57 -8.91
CA LEU A 14 9.56 -3.63 -8.20
C LEU A 14 8.84 -2.91 -7.05
N PRO A 15 7.62 -2.36 -7.22
CA PRO A 15 6.89 -1.75 -6.11
C PRO A 15 6.52 -2.75 -5.02
N LEU A 16 6.14 -3.98 -5.40
CA LEU A 16 5.83 -5.03 -4.43
C LEU A 16 7.09 -5.41 -3.63
N LEU A 17 8.22 -5.63 -4.30
CA LEU A 17 9.50 -5.92 -3.63
C LEU A 17 9.92 -4.78 -2.70
N LEU A 18 9.79 -3.53 -3.14
CA LEU A 18 10.05 -2.36 -2.30
C LEU A 18 9.15 -2.35 -1.04
N THR A 19 7.88 -2.74 -1.19
CA THR A 19 6.96 -2.89 -0.06
C THR A 19 7.37 -4.05 0.84
N MET A 20 7.80 -5.19 0.29
CA MET A 20 8.30 -6.31 1.10
C MET A 20 9.58 -5.94 1.87
N ILE A 21 10.45 -5.09 1.30
CA ILE A 21 11.64 -4.56 1.99
C ILE A 21 11.23 -3.68 3.17
N LEU A 22 10.22 -2.80 3.00
CA LEU A 22 9.68 -2.02 4.11
C LEU A 22 9.16 -2.92 5.25
N PHE A 23 8.53 -4.04 4.88
CA PHE A 23 7.97 -5.04 5.81
C PHE A 23 8.96 -6.16 6.18
N LEU A 24 10.26 -5.98 5.96
CA LEU A 24 11.27 -7.02 6.23
C LEU A 24 11.25 -7.47 7.70
N GLY A 25 11.09 -6.54 8.63
CA GLY A 25 10.94 -6.84 10.05
C GLY A 25 9.78 -7.80 10.37
N PRO A 26 8.53 -7.44 10.04
CA PRO A 26 7.37 -8.33 10.16
C PRO A 26 7.52 -9.68 9.45
N LEU A 27 8.13 -9.71 8.25
CA LEU A 27 8.37 -10.95 7.51
C LEU A 27 9.36 -11.87 8.25
N VAL A 28 10.42 -11.31 8.83
CA VAL A 28 11.38 -12.07 9.65
C VAL A 28 10.72 -12.53 10.95
N GLN A 29 9.91 -11.69 11.59
CA GLN A 29 9.17 -12.10 12.77
C GLN A 29 8.23 -13.28 12.46
N LEU A 30 7.45 -13.20 11.38
CA LEU A 30 6.56 -14.28 10.95
C LEU A 30 7.33 -15.58 10.64
N SER A 31 8.52 -15.48 10.05
CA SER A 31 9.32 -16.67 9.74
C SER A 31 9.95 -17.31 10.98
N LEU A 32 10.25 -16.54 12.01
CA LEU A 32 10.74 -17.04 13.30
C LEU A 32 9.61 -17.66 14.14
N ASP A 33 8.41 -17.08 14.07
CA ASP A 33 7.22 -17.59 14.77
C ASP A 33 6.64 -18.86 14.10
N CYS A 34 6.94 -19.11 12.82
CA CYS A 34 6.43 -20.26 12.11
C CYS A 34 7.24 -21.52 12.42
N PRO A 35 6.62 -22.60 12.96
CA PRO A 35 7.33 -23.85 13.24
C PRO A 35 7.67 -24.65 11.97
N TRP A 36 7.16 -24.24 10.81
CA TRP A 36 7.34 -24.90 9.52
C TRP A 36 8.55 -24.31 8.79
N GLY A 37 9.35 -25.16 8.14
CA GLY A 37 10.47 -24.67 7.33
C GLY A 37 9.99 -23.86 6.12
N PHE A 38 10.86 -23.02 5.55
CA PHE A 38 10.57 -22.25 4.33
C PHE A 38 9.97 -23.10 3.20
N LEU A 39 10.44 -24.35 3.06
CA LEU A 39 9.95 -25.29 2.05
C LEU A 39 8.49 -25.68 2.25
N ASP A 40 8.01 -25.76 3.49
CA ASP A 40 6.61 -26.06 3.78
C ASP A 40 5.72 -24.85 3.51
N GLY A 41 6.21 -23.64 3.77
CA GLY A 41 5.56 -22.41 3.30
C GLY A 41 5.40 -22.37 1.78
N LEU A 42 6.44 -22.78 1.03
CA LEU A 42 6.35 -22.92 -0.42
C LEU A 42 5.32 -23.97 -0.84
N LYS A 43 5.28 -25.13 -0.18
CA LYS A 43 4.29 -26.17 -0.49
C LYS A 43 2.86 -25.64 -0.33
N VAL A 44 2.58 -24.90 0.74
CA VAL A 44 1.26 -24.27 0.96
C VAL A 44 0.97 -23.23 -0.11
N ALA A 45 1.96 -22.39 -0.46
CA ALA A 45 1.80 -21.38 -1.50
C ALA A 45 1.53 -21.98 -2.89
N PHE A 46 1.97 -23.22 -3.16
CA PHE A 46 1.68 -23.94 -4.40
C PHE A 46 0.53 -24.94 -4.31
N ASP A 47 -0.11 -25.11 -3.14
CA ASP A 47 -1.23 -26.04 -2.97
C ASP A 47 -2.52 -25.46 -3.59
N PRO A 48 -3.08 -26.06 -4.66
CA PRO A 48 -4.32 -25.58 -5.26
C PRO A 48 -5.52 -25.61 -4.30
N ARG A 49 -5.51 -26.52 -3.32
CA ARG A 49 -6.61 -26.64 -2.35
C ARG A 49 -6.64 -25.45 -1.40
N PHE A 50 -5.47 -24.97 -0.98
CA PHE A 50 -5.35 -23.78 -0.16
C PHE A 50 -5.96 -22.56 -0.87
N TRP A 51 -5.58 -22.33 -2.13
CA TRP A 51 -6.14 -21.23 -2.93
C TRP A 51 -7.63 -21.38 -3.20
N THR A 52 -8.10 -22.60 -3.42
CA THR A 52 -9.55 -22.86 -3.56
C THR A 52 -10.30 -22.42 -2.32
N LEU A 53 -9.80 -22.79 -1.12
CA LEU A 53 -10.39 -22.35 0.15
C LEU A 53 -10.40 -20.82 0.27
N CYS A 54 -9.27 -20.17 -0.03
CA CYS A 54 -9.17 -18.71 -0.04
C CYS A 54 -10.19 -18.05 -0.97
N PHE A 55 -10.32 -18.53 -2.21
CA PHE A 55 -11.26 -17.98 -3.18
C PHE A 55 -12.74 -18.27 -2.84
N THR A 56 -13.02 -19.36 -2.12
CA THR A 56 -14.37 -19.63 -1.60
C THR A 56 -14.72 -18.81 -0.37
N ASP A 57 -13.73 -18.34 0.40
CA ASP A 57 -13.97 -17.46 1.54
C ASP A 57 -14.22 -16.01 1.07
N MET A 58 -15.48 -15.60 1.16
CA MET A 58 -15.91 -14.25 0.76
C MET A 58 -15.23 -13.14 1.57
N ARG A 59 -14.86 -13.40 2.84
CA ARG A 59 -14.14 -12.41 3.66
C ARG A 59 -12.71 -12.25 3.18
N TRP A 60 -12.05 -13.36 2.86
CA TRP A 60 -10.70 -13.33 2.29
C TRP A 60 -10.71 -12.61 0.94
N LEU A 61 -11.61 -13.00 0.03
CA LEU A 61 -11.73 -12.38 -1.29
C LEU A 61 -12.01 -10.87 -1.20
N ARG A 62 -12.90 -10.47 -0.29
CA ARG A 62 -13.19 -9.06 -0.03
C ARG A 62 -11.93 -8.32 0.41
N ASN A 63 -11.24 -8.82 1.44
CA ASN A 63 -10.12 -8.11 2.07
C ASN A 63 -8.85 -8.11 1.20
N GLN A 64 -8.62 -9.16 0.42
CA GLN A 64 -7.39 -9.38 -0.33
C GLN A 64 -7.48 -8.99 -1.80
N VAL A 65 -8.69 -8.91 -2.38
CA VAL A 65 -8.86 -8.61 -3.81
C VAL A 65 -9.81 -7.44 -4.02
N ILE A 66 -11.06 -7.54 -3.56
CA ILE A 66 -12.10 -6.56 -3.91
C ILE A 66 -11.83 -5.20 -3.28
N ALA A 67 -11.53 -5.15 -1.98
CA ALA A 67 -11.25 -3.88 -1.29
C ALA A 67 -10.00 -3.19 -1.86
N PRO A 68 -8.82 -3.85 -1.96
CA PRO A 68 -7.66 -3.24 -2.60
C PRO A 68 -7.93 -2.73 -4.02
N LEU A 69 -8.62 -3.53 -4.84
CA LEU A 69 -8.92 -3.16 -6.22
C LEU A 69 -9.83 -1.93 -6.30
N THR A 70 -10.93 -1.92 -5.53
CA THR A 70 -11.93 -0.84 -5.58
C THR A 70 -11.41 0.44 -4.96
N GLU A 71 -10.72 0.36 -3.83
CA GLU A 71 -10.14 1.52 -3.16
C GLU A 71 -9.05 2.15 -4.03
N GLU A 72 -8.08 1.38 -4.53
CA GLU A 72 -7.05 1.95 -5.39
C GLU A 72 -7.63 2.50 -6.71
N LEU A 73 -8.70 1.90 -7.25
CA LEU A 73 -9.36 2.42 -8.45
C LEU A 73 -9.94 3.81 -8.18
N VAL A 74 -10.76 3.94 -7.14
CA VAL A 74 -11.43 5.20 -6.78
C VAL A 74 -10.40 6.28 -6.46
N PHE A 75 -9.42 5.98 -5.61
CA PHE A 75 -8.49 7.00 -5.14
C PHE A 75 -7.36 7.28 -6.13
N ARG A 76 -6.81 6.28 -6.85
CA ARG A 76 -5.64 6.47 -7.72
C ARG A 76 -5.96 6.61 -9.19
N ALA A 77 -6.94 5.86 -9.69
CA ALA A 77 -7.31 5.95 -11.11
C ALA A 77 -8.33 7.06 -11.38
N CYS A 78 -9.19 7.40 -10.42
CA CYS A 78 -10.24 8.42 -10.58
C CYS A 78 -9.92 9.75 -9.88
N MET A 79 -9.68 9.75 -8.57
CA MET A 79 -9.53 10.98 -7.80
C MET A 79 -8.17 11.67 -8.01
N LEU A 80 -7.07 10.91 -7.90
CA LEU A 80 -5.73 11.46 -8.01
C LEU A 80 -5.48 12.19 -9.35
N PRO A 81 -5.84 11.66 -10.54
CA PRO A 81 -5.61 12.34 -11.81
C PRO A 81 -6.46 13.61 -12.01
N MET A 82 -7.56 13.77 -11.27
CA MET A 82 -8.33 15.02 -11.23
C MET A 82 -7.67 16.05 -10.28
N LEU A 83 -7.03 15.59 -9.20
CA LEU A 83 -6.33 16.46 -8.26
C LEU A 83 -5.00 16.98 -8.81
N VAL A 84 -4.26 16.18 -9.59
CA VAL A 84 -2.93 16.59 -10.05
C VAL A 84 -2.95 17.87 -10.91
N PRO A 85 -3.88 18.09 -11.86
CA PRO A 85 -3.95 19.33 -12.62
C PRO A 85 -4.38 20.55 -11.79
N CYS A 86 -5.21 20.35 -10.77
CA CYS A 86 -5.69 21.42 -9.89
C CYS A 86 -4.67 21.80 -8.80
N THR A 87 -3.64 20.97 -8.59
CA THR A 87 -2.62 21.14 -7.54
C THR A 87 -1.23 20.83 -8.10
N SER A 88 -0.23 20.62 -7.25
CA SER A 88 1.04 20.03 -7.71
C SER A 88 1.01 18.51 -7.48
N PRO A 89 1.76 17.69 -8.26
CA PRO A 89 1.84 16.24 -8.02
C PRO A 89 2.21 15.89 -6.58
N GLY A 90 3.13 16.65 -5.97
CA GLY A 90 3.52 16.46 -4.57
C GLY A 90 2.36 16.75 -3.61
N THR A 91 1.62 17.84 -3.80
CA THR A 91 0.44 18.16 -3.00
C THR A 91 -0.65 17.10 -3.17
N ALA A 92 -0.90 16.64 -4.39
CA ALA A 92 -1.90 15.61 -4.68
C ALA A 92 -1.60 14.28 -3.96
N ILE A 93 -0.33 13.89 -3.87
CA ILE A 93 0.11 12.68 -3.14
C ILE A 93 -0.29 12.72 -1.67
N PHE A 94 -0.19 13.87 -1.01
CA PHE A 94 -0.53 13.99 0.41
C PHE A 94 -2.00 14.31 0.66
N THR A 95 -2.67 15.01 -0.27
CA THR A 95 -4.07 15.42 -0.11
C THR A 95 -5.06 14.29 -0.43
N CYS A 96 -4.84 13.52 -1.51
CA CYS A 96 -5.74 12.44 -1.90
C CYS A 96 -5.98 11.39 -0.79
N PRO A 97 -4.94 10.94 -0.04
CA PRO A 97 -5.10 10.00 1.06
C PRO A 97 -5.86 10.53 2.27
N LEU A 98 -5.96 11.86 2.44
CA LEU A 98 -6.75 12.42 3.54
C LEU A 98 -8.24 12.12 3.34
N PHE A 99 -8.72 12.17 2.09
CA PHE A 99 -10.10 11.76 1.78
C PHE A 99 -10.31 10.26 2.01
N PHE A 100 -9.31 9.44 1.72
CA PHE A 100 -9.32 8.01 2.03
C PHE A 100 -9.41 7.76 3.55
N GLY A 101 -8.60 8.44 4.34
CA GLY A 101 -8.65 8.35 5.79
C GLY A 101 -9.97 8.86 6.37
N ILE A 102 -10.52 9.97 5.85
CA ILE A 102 -11.81 10.52 6.28
C ILE A 102 -12.94 9.52 6.00
N ALA A 103 -12.90 8.82 4.86
CA ALA A 103 -13.91 7.81 4.54
C ALA A 103 -13.99 6.71 5.61
N HIS A 104 -12.90 6.43 6.35
CA HIS A 104 -12.86 5.42 7.41
C HIS A 104 -13.38 5.92 8.78
N PHE A 105 -13.68 7.21 8.94
CA PHE A 105 -14.26 7.73 10.19
C PHE A 105 -15.63 7.11 10.52
N HIS A 106 -16.34 6.54 9.54
CA HIS A 106 -17.62 5.87 9.80
C HIS A 106 -17.48 4.71 10.79
N HIS A 107 -16.37 3.96 10.77
CA HIS A 107 -16.09 2.90 11.75
C HIS A 107 -15.91 3.46 13.17
N VAL A 108 -15.32 4.65 13.30
CA VAL A 108 -15.11 5.33 14.58
C VAL A 108 -16.44 5.75 15.19
N ILE A 109 -17.33 6.31 14.36
CA ILE A 109 -18.69 6.70 14.77
C ILE A 109 -19.48 5.47 15.23
N GLU A 110 -19.34 4.35 14.53
CA GLU A 110 -19.99 3.08 14.88
C GLU A 110 -19.51 2.54 16.23
N GLN A 111 -18.20 2.49 16.47
CA GLN A 111 -17.63 2.03 17.74
C GLN A 111 -18.04 2.90 18.93
N LEU A 112 -18.09 4.23 18.73
CA LEU A 112 -18.59 5.18 19.74
C LEU A 112 -20.08 4.96 20.03
N ARG A 113 -20.90 4.72 18.99
CA ARG A 113 -22.34 4.47 19.12
C ARG A 113 -22.64 3.18 19.90
N PHE A 114 -21.87 2.12 19.68
CA PHE A 114 -22.09 0.81 20.33
C PHE A 114 -21.30 0.60 21.63
N ARG A 115 -20.60 1.64 22.14
CA ARG A 115 -19.81 1.61 23.39
C ARG A 115 -18.89 0.39 23.51
N GLN A 116 -18.26 -0.01 22.41
CA GLN A 116 -17.47 -1.26 22.36
C GLN A 116 -16.15 -1.17 23.15
N ALA A 117 -15.70 0.03 23.50
CA ALA A 117 -14.50 0.27 24.31
C ALA A 117 -14.54 1.66 24.99
N THR A 118 -13.50 2.02 25.74
CA THR A 118 -13.39 3.38 26.33
C THR A 118 -13.20 4.42 25.23
N VAL A 119 -13.75 5.63 25.42
CA VAL A 119 -13.66 6.71 24.43
C VAL A 119 -12.20 7.00 24.05
N LEU A 120 -11.28 6.96 25.02
CA LEU A 120 -9.85 7.14 24.78
C LEU A 120 -9.28 6.03 23.87
N SER A 121 -9.62 4.76 24.12
CA SER A 121 -9.13 3.64 23.29
C SER A 121 -9.68 3.70 21.86
N ILE A 122 -10.96 4.06 21.69
CA ILE A 122 -11.60 4.22 20.38
C ILE A 122 -10.92 5.36 19.62
N PHE A 123 -10.69 6.50 20.29
CA PHE A 123 -10.00 7.65 19.68
C PHE A 123 -8.56 7.32 19.28
N LEU A 124 -7.79 6.65 20.16
CA LEU A 124 -6.40 6.25 19.85
C LEU A 124 -6.35 5.27 18.68
N SER A 125 -7.24 4.27 18.66
CA SER A 125 -7.36 3.32 17.55
C SER A 125 -7.72 4.02 16.23
N ALA A 126 -8.66 4.96 16.29
CA ALA A 126 -9.08 5.76 15.14
C ALA A 126 -7.95 6.64 14.60
N ALA A 127 -7.26 7.37 15.48
CA ALA A 127 -6.16 8.25 15.10
C ALA A 127 -5.00 7.46 14.47
N PHE A 128 -4.71 6.29 15.04
CA PHE A 128 -3.71 5.38 14.51
C PHE A 128 -4.10 4.82 13.14
N GLN A 129 -5.33 4.30 13.00
CA GLN A 129 -5.85 3.78 11.73
C GLN A 129 -5.84 4.88 10.66
N PHE A 130 -6.29 6.09 10.98
CA PHE A 130 -6.27 7.23 10.06
C PHE A 130 -4.84 7.59 9.64
N SER A 131 -3.92 7.71 10.59
CA SER A 131 -2.53 8.10 10.29
C SER A 131 -1.84 7.05 9.42
N TYR A 132 -2.02 5.78 9.76
CA TYR A 132 -1.45 4.66 9.01
C TYR A 132 -2.02 4.57 7.59
N THR A 133 -3.34 4.63 7.45
CA THR A 133 -4.01 4.61 6.13
C THR A 133 -3.65 5.82 5.28
N ALA A 134 -3.46 7.00 5.88
CA ALA A 134 -3.01 8.20 5.18
C ALA A 134 -1.57 8.06 4.65
N VAL A 135 -0.64 7.56 5.48
CA VAL A 135 0.77 7.32 5.06
C VAL A 135 0.83 6.25 3.96
N PHE A 136 0.13 5.14 4.15
CA PHE A 136 0.02 4.10 3.13
C PHE A 136 -0.57 4.65 1.83
N GLY A 137 -1.63 5.45 1.96
CA GLY A 137 -2.27 6.04 0.79
C GLY A 137 -1.37 7.03 0.05
N ALA A 138 -0.52 7.77 0.76
CA ALA A 138 0.47 8.66 0.14
C ALA A 138 1.55 7.84 -0.59
N TYR A 139 1.98 6.73 0.01
CA TYR A 139 2.91 5.79 -0.63
C TYR A 139 2.34 5.21 -1.94
N THR A 140 1.10 4.71 -1.95
CA THR A 140 0.50 4.17 -3.18
C THR A 140 0.22 5.24 -4.23
N ALA A 141 -0.12 6.47 -3.82
CA ALA A 141 -0.23 7.62 -4.72
C ALA A 141 1.13 7.98 -5.36
N PHE A 142 2.20 7.97 -4.56
CA PHE A 142 3.56 8.15 -5.05
C PHE A 142 3.94 7.08 -6.07
N LEU A 143 3.72 5.79 -5.76
CA LEU A 143 3.94 4.68 -6.69
C LEU A 143 3.17 4.88 -8.00
N PHE A 144 1.89 5.22 -7.93
CA PHE A 144 1.05 5.43 -9.12
C PHE A 144 1.58 6.56 -10.00
N ILE A 145 1.98 7.69 -9.41
CA ILE A 145 2.50 8.83 -10.18
C ILE A 145 3.85 8.52 -10.82
N ARG A 146 4.74 7.82 -10.10
CA ARG A 146 6.09 7.49 -10.55
C ARG A 146 6.09 6.40 -11.61
N THR A 147 5.34 5.34 -11.40
CA THR A 147 5.28 4.17 -12.29
C THR A 147 4.26 4.35 -13.42
N GLY A 148 3.21 5.14 -13.20
CA GLY A 148 2.09 5.28 -14.14
C GLY A 148 1.18 4.05 -14.22
N HIS A 149 1.35 3.08 -13.33
CA HIS A 149 0.68 1.79 -13.37
C HIS A 149 -0.28 1.59 -12.19
N PHE A 150 -1.48 1.13 -12.51
CA PHE A 150 -2.53 0.86 -11.53
C PHE A 150 -2.27 -0.42 -10.70
N LEU A 151 -1.76 -1.47 -11.35
CA LEU A 151 -1.69 -2.79 -10.73
C LEU A 151 -0.65 -2.89 -9.60
N GLY A 152 0.46 -2.13 -9.69
CA GLY A 152 1.48 -2.07 -8.63
C GLY A 152 0.89 -1.68 -7.27
N PRO A 153 0.28 -0.47 -7.14
CA PRO A 153 -0.45 -0.05 -5.94
C PRO A 153 -1.45 -1.09 -5.40
N VAL A 154 -2.24 -1.73 -6.26
CA VAL A 154 -3.23 -2.76 -5.86
C VAL A 154 -2.55 -3.96 -5.19
N LEU A 155 -1.44 -4.44 -5.76
CA LEU A 155 -0.69 -5.56 -5.20
C LEU A 155 -0.01 -5.18 -3.89
N CYS A 156 0.59 -3.98 -3.81
CA CYS A 156 1.14 -3.44 -2.57
C CYS A 156 0.09 -3.35 -1.47
N HIS A 157 -1.12 -2.89 -1.80
CA HIS A 157 -2.25 -2.84 -0.87
C HIS A 157 -2.65 -4.23 -0.40
N SER A 158 -2.85 -5.16 -1.32
CA SER A 158 -3.20 -6.55 -0.99
C SER A 158 -2.16 -7.19 -0.06
N PHE A 159 -0.86 -6.97 -0.34
CA PHE A 159 0.23 -7.42 0.52
C PHE A 159 0.18 -6.80 1.92
N CYS A 160 -0.03 -5.48 2.03
CA CYS A 160 -0.17 -4.81 3.31
C CYS A 160 -1.40 -5.30 4.10
N ASN A 161 -2.52 -5.62 3.43
CA ASN A 161 -3.68 -6.22 4.07
C ASN A 161 -3.42 -7.64 4.57
N TYR A 162 -2.56 -8.39 3.89
CA TYR A 162 -2.16 -9.73 4.31
C TYR A 162 -1.23 -9.70 5.52
N ILE A 163 -0.16 -8.89 5.50
CA ILE A 163 0.81 -8.79 6.61
C ILE A 163 0.22 -8.06 7.81
N GLY A 164 -0.62 -7.05 7.57
CA GLY A 164 -1.21 -6.22 8.61
C GLY A 164 -0.21 -5.22 9.21
N PHE A 165 -0.57 -4.66 10.36
CA PHE A 165 0.27 -3.68 11.02
C PHE A 165 1.49 -4.34 11.69
N PRO A 166 2.70 -3.77 11.59
CA PRO A 166 3.88 -4.29 12.25
C PRO A 166 3.72 -4.36 13.77
N ALA A 167 3.69 -5.56 14.35
CA ALA A 167 3.42 -5.77 15.76
C ALA A 167 4.67 -5.51 16.64
N ILE A 168 5.15 -4.26 16.66
CA ILE A 168 6.41 -3.85 17.32
C ILE A 168 6.46 -4.28 18.80
N PHE A 169 5.35 -4.19 19.53
CA PHE A 169 5.31 -4.62 20.94
C PHE A 169 5.61 -6.12 21.08
N THR A 170 4.97 -6.96 20.26
CA THR A 170 5.25 -8.40 20.23
C THR A 170 6.68 -8.72 19.80
N ALA A 171 7.24 -7.91 18.89
CA ALA A 171 8.64 -8.05 18.46
C ALA A 171 9.64 -7.79 19.61
N LEU A 172 9.33 -6.86 20.52
CA LEU A 172 10.18 -6.52 21.66
C LEU A 172 10.16 -7.59 22.76
N ASP A 173 9.04 -8.30 22.88
CA ASP A 173 8.85 -9.41 23.83
C ASP A 173 9.39 -10.75 23.29
N HIS A 174 9.74 -10.82 22.01
CA HIS A 174 10.21 -12.05 21.37
C HIS A 174 11.63 -12.45 21.87
N PRO A 175 11.92 -13.76 22.05
CA PRO A 175 13.25 -14.23 22.49
C PRO A 175 14.41 -13.75 21.60
N GLN A 176 14.15 -13.57 20.30
CA GLN A 176 15.10 -13.06 19.30
C GLN A 176 14.89 -11.58 18.94
N ARG A 177 14.38 -10.77 19.87
CA ARG A 177 14.05 -9.34 19.67
C ARG A 177 15.16 -8.53 18.97
N SER A 178 16.43 -8.77 19.30
CA SER A 178 17.54 -8.00 18.71
C SER A 178 17.66 -8.21 17.20
N MET A 179 17.46 -9.45 16.74
CA MET A 179 17.44 -9.78 15.32
C MET A 179 16.21 -9.16 14.65
N ILE A 180 15.04 -9.29 15.27
CA ILE A 180 13.80 -8.73 14.71
C ILE A 180 13.92 -7.21 14.58
N VAL A 181 14.26 -6.49 15.66
CA VAL A 181 14.44 -5.03 15.66
C VAL A 181 15.49 -4.60 14.62
N LEU A 182 16.59 -5.34 14.48
CA LEU A 182 17.57 -5.08 13.43
C LEU A 182 16.92 -5.12 12.03
N PHE A 183 16.11 -6.12 11.72
CA PHE A 183 15.43 -6.24 10.43
C PHE A 183 14.31 -5.21 10.23
N TYR A 184 13.65 -4.77 11.30
CA TYR A 184 12.72 -3.62 11.24
C TYR A 184 13.46 -2.34 10.83
N VAL A 185 14.58 -2.02 11.49
CA VAL A 185 15.39 -0.83 11.16
C VAL A 185 15.99 -0.96 9.78
N LEU A 186 16.56 -2.11 9.45
CA LEU A 186 17.16 -2.39 8.14
C LEU A 186 16.14 -2.24 7.01
N GLY A 187 14.92 -2.77 7.18
CA GLY A 187 13.84 -2.65 6.20
C GLY A 187 13.48 -1.19 5.91
N VAL A 188 13.35 -0.37 6.95
CA VAL A 188 13.07 1.07 6.81
C VAL A 188 14.22 1.81 6.13
N VAL A 189 15.47 1.54 6.54
CA VAL A 189 16.66 2.18 5.93
C VAL A 189 16.76 1.80 4.45
N LEU A 190 16.67 0.52 4.11
CA LEU A 190 16.72 0.04 2.73
C LEU A 190 15.56 0.58 1.91
N PHE A 191 14.35 0.68 2.48
CA PHE A 191 13.21 1.28 1.81
C PHE A 191 13.51 2.72 1.38
N PHE A 192 14.01 3.58 2.26
CA PHE A 192 14.32 4.97 1.88
C PHE A 192 15.45 5.07 0.86
N LEU A 193 16.46 4.19 0.94
CA LEU A 193 17.56 4.15 -0.05
C LEU A 193 17.08 3.69 -1.43
N LEU A 194 16.15 2.72 -1.47
CA LEU A 194 15.67 2.10 -2.70
C LEU A 194 14.39 2.74 -3.25
N LEU A 195 13.74 3.62 -2.49
CA LEU A 195 12.47 4.26 -2.87
C LEU A 195 12.56 4.93 -4.23
N TYR A 196 13.54 5.79 -4.46
CA TYR A 196 13.72 6.48 -5.74
C TYR A 196 14.31 5.59 -6.85
N PRO A 197 15.38 4.81 -6.59
CA PRO A 197 15.95 3.92 -7.61
C PRO A 197 14.96 2.90 -8.15
N MET A 198 14.19 2.24 -7.28
CA MET A 198 13.22 1.23 -7.70
C MET A 198 11.95 1.85 -8.29
N THR A 199 11.67 3.13 -8.06
CA THR A 199 10.52 3.83 -8.66
C THR A 199 10.93 4.81 -9.75
N ASP A 200 12.09 4.61 -10.37
CA ASP A 200 12.53 5.42 -11.50
C ASP A 200 11.61 5.17 -12.72
N PRO A 201 10.95 6.21 -13.27
CA PRO A 201 10.02 6.09 -14.38
C PRO A 201 10.60 5.39 -15.62
N SER A 202 11.91 5.49 -15.85
CA SER A 202 12.57 4.85 -16.99
C SER A 202 12.48 3.32 -16.94
N LEU A 203 12.29 2.72 -15.76
CA LEU A 203 12.15 1.28 -15.58
C LEU A 203 10.76 0.76 -16.01
N TYR A 204 9.78 1.64 -16.20
CA TYR A 204 8.37 1.29 -16.37
C TYR A 204 7.83 1.53 -17.80
N GLY A 205 8.73 1.79 -18.75
CA GLY A 205 8.42 2.02 -20.16
C GLY A 205 8.23 3.50 -20.52
N ASP A 206 7.96 3.78 -21.79
CA ASP A 206 7.95 5.16 -22.30
C ASP A 206 6.77 5.98 -21.77
N ILE A 207 7.12 7.16 -21.25
CA ILE A 207 6.27 8.28 -20.81
C ILE A 207 5.48 8.02 -19.51
N PRO A 208 6.02 8.41 -18.33
CA PRO A 208 5.23 8.50 -17.10
C PRO A 208 4.10 9.53 -17.23
N ILE A 209 3.05 9.36 -16.43
CA ILE A 209 1.91 10.30 -16.33
C ILE A 209 2.38 11.74 -16.12
N CYS A 210 3.49 11.96 -15.40
CA CYS A 210 4.12 13.28 -15.24
C CYS A 210 4.46 13.96 -16.57
N TYR A 211 4.91 13.22 -17.59
CA TYR A 211 5.28 13.78 -18.89
C TYR A 211 4.04 14.07 -19.75
N LEU A 212 2.98 13.26 -19.64
CA LEU A 212 1.67 13.55 -20.25
C LEU A 212 0.99 14.77 -19.60
N LEU A 213 1.06 14.90 -18.27
CA LEU A 213 0.51 16.05 -17.54
C LEU A 213 1.29 17.34 -17.84
N ASN A 214 2.62 17.26 -17.98
CA ASN A 214 3.43 18.43 -18.34
C ASN A 214 3.16 18.88 -19.79
N LYS A 215 2.93 17.94 -20.72
CA LYS A 215 2.56 18.24 -22.10
C LYS A 215 1.14 18.82 -22.21
N GLY A 216 0.20 18.33 -21.39
CA GLY A 216 -1.14 18.90 -21.28
C GLY A 216 -1.18 20.28 -20.62
N SER A 217 -0.26 20.58 -19.69
CA SER A 217 -0.12 21.90 -19.07
C SER A 217 0.35 22.97 -20.08
N THR A 218 1.26 22.62 -20.99
CA THR A 218 1.67 23.52 -22.07
C THR A 218 0.54 23.82 -23.07
N ASP A 219 -0.38 22.89 -23.30
CA ASP A 219 -1.56 23.12 -24.16
C ASP A 219 -2.72 23.81 -23.42
N HIS A 220 -2.86 23.60 -22.10
CA HIS A 220 -3.94 24.20 -21.30
C HIS A 220 -3.69 25.66 -20.89
N HIS A 221 -2.45 26.16 -20.97
CA HIS A 221 -2.20 27.60 -20.85
C HIS A 221 -2.87 28.43 -21.97
N SER A 222 -3.42 27.80 -23.00
CA SER A 222 -4.21 28.45 -24.06
C SER A 222 -5.73 28.31 -23.90
N LEU A 223 -6.24 27.59 -22.89
CA LEU A 223 -7.67 27.29 -22.74
C LEU A 223 -8.30 27.76 -21.42
N CYS A 224 -7.56 28.47 -20.58
CA CYS A 224 -8.12 29.30 -19.51
C CYS A 224 -8.21 30.76 -19.97
N LEU A 225 -9.20 31.02 -20.84
CA LEU A 225 -9.82 32.32 -21.10
C LEU A 225 -11.32 32.08 -21.37
#